data_AF-A0A0F7RXV7-F1
#
_entry.id   AF-A0A0F7RXV7-F1
#
_cell.length_a   1.000
_cell.length_b   1.000
_cell.length_c   1.000
_cell.angle_alpha   90.00
_cell.angle_beta   90.00
_cell.angle_gamma   90.00
#
_symmetry.space_group_name_H-M   'P 1'
#
loop_
_entity.id
_entity.type
_entity.pdbx_description
1 polymer ?
#
loop_
_entity_poly.entity_id
_entity_poly.type
_entity_poly.pdbx_seq_one_letter_code
_entity_poly.pdbx_strand_id
1 'polypeptide(L)'
;MKVVGLLSGGKDSCYNLIHCVQQGHELVALATLAPPGSKDELDSYMYQTVGHDAVHLVAEAMQLPLYRRVIKGTAINQCSEYGSRTASSSSTSEDETEDLYHLLLDVKSHHPDVEAVSVGAILSNYQRVRVEHVALRPEISLTPLTFLWQRSQSELYAEMLDAGLVSILIKVAGIGLDERDLGKTLGQMQGKLERLSAMYGAHVCGEGGEYETLTIDSPLFRRRIEVGQTETVVHSDSGFGSVSYLRLKNARLVEKVEKQKQGGWARTPPLLDDVGRRMLKAVQSRAGSSKEEDLSEAVNGLQLDEAGIDLPTPSIRRKGRYVVLSNITGLSSTSTTPEDQVKTAFATIQHLLSSSALGLEHITHINLFLRTQTLFARINSIYRTLFGVSPPTRACVALPSLPPNCDL
;
A
#
# COMPACT_ATOMS: atom_id res chain seq x y z
N MET A 1 15.41 -7.18 2.70
CA MET A 1 15.39 -5.71 2.61
C MET A 1 15.55 -5.12 3.98
N LYS A 2 16.24 -3.98 4.06
CA LYS A 2 16.22 -3.11 5.25
C LYS A 2 15.00 -2.20 5.21
N VAL A 3 14.26 -2.15 6.31
CA VAL A 3 12.91 -1.55 6.37
C VAL A 3 12.84 -0.50 7.47
N VAL A 4 12.28 0.66 7.13
CA VAL A 4 11.77 1.63 8.12
C VAL A 4 10.29 1.39 8.37
N GLY A 5 9.87 1.39 9.65
CA GLY A 5 8.46 1.27 10.02
C GLY A 5 7.78 2.62 10.23
N LEU A 6 6.71 2.91 9.47
CA LEU A 6 5.80 4.00 9.85
C LEU A 6 4.99 3.55 11.07
N LEU A 7 5.28 4.15 12.23
CA LEU A 7 4.77 3.73 13.51
C LEU A 7 3.74 4.73 14.02
N SER A 8 2.51 4.26 14.25
CA SER A 8 1.46 5.02 14.95
C SER A 8 1.36 4.66 16.45
N GLY A 9 2.03 3.59 16.87
CA GLY A 9 1.84 2.97 18.19
C GLY A 9 0.63 2.04 18.27
N GLY A 10 -0.28 2.09 17.31
CA GLY A 10 -1.48 1.24 17.26
C GLY A 10 -1.23 -0.19 16.78
N LYS A 11 -2.31 -0.96 16.74
CA LYS A 11 -2.30 -2.39 16.38
C LYS A 11 -1.82 -2.62 14.94
N ASP A 12 -2.23 -1.79 13.99
CA ASP A 12 -2.01 -2.05 12.56
C ASP A 12 -0.55 -1.83 12.16
N SER A 13 0.05 -0.73 12.62
CA SER A 13 1.47 -0.46 12.39
C SER A 13 2.35 -1.52 13.06
N CYS A 14 2.04 -1.94 14.28
CA CYS A 14 2.79 -3.00 14.97
C CYS A 14 2.62 -4.38 14.30
N TYR A 15 1.42 -4.72 13.84
CA TYR A 15 1.16 -6.00 13.18
C TYR A 15 1.83 -6.09 11.80
N ASN A 16 1.83 -5.00 11.02
CA ASN A 16 2.54 -4.97 9.74
C ASN A 16 4.07 -5.13 9.92
N LEU A 17 4.63 -4.65 11.04
CA LEU A 17 6.04 -4.89 11.40
C LEU A 17 6.31 -6.36 11.74
N ILE A 18 5.37 -7.06 12.38
CA ILE A 18 5.48 -8.52 12.61
C ILE A 18 5.60 -9.25 11.27
N HIS A 19 4.75 -8.90 10.29
CA HIS A 19 4.87 -9.44 8.93
C HIS A 19 6.22 -9.14 8.29
N CYS A 20 6.76 -7.92 8.45
CA CYS A 20 8.07 -7.57 7.90
C CYS A 20 9.17 -8.52 8.40
N VAL A 21 9.26 -8.71 9.72
CA VAL A 21 10.27 -9.58 10.32
C VAL A 21 10.05 -11.04 9.90
N GLN A 22 8.80 -11.49 9.84
CA GLN A 22 8.48 -12.85 9.42
C GLN A 22 8.92 -13.15 7.98
N GLN A 23 8.79 -12.18 7.08
CA GLN A 23 9.24 -12.29 5.68
C GLN A 23 10.76 -12.11 5.53
N GLY A 24 11.51 -12.13 6.64
CA GLY A 24 12.96 -12.03 6.65
C GLY A 24 13.48 -10.61 6.38
N HIS A 25 12.65 -9.59 6.57
CA HIS A 25 13.11 -8.20 6.48
C HIS A 25 13.73 -7.73 7.81
N GLU A 26 14.73 -6.86 7.70
CA GLU A 26 15.42 -6.28 8.84
C GLU A 26 14.82 -4.91 9.15
N LEU A 27 14.26 -4.73 10.35
CA LEU A 27 13.80 -3.42 10.81
C LEU A 27 15.01 -2.59 11.27
N VAL A 28 15.26 -1.46 10.61
CA VAL A 28 16.44 -0.60 10.93
C VAL A 28 16.06 0.66 11.69
N ALA A 29 14.84 1.14 11.52
CA ALA A 29 14.34 2.36 12.14
C ALA A 29 12.82 2.38 12.19
N LEU A 30 12.28 3.25 13.04
CA LEU A 30 10.88 3.60 13.12
C LEU A 30 10.73 5.09 12.82
N ALA A 31 9.61 5.48 12.23
CA ALA A 31 9.35 6.85 11.87
C ALA A 31 7.90 7.22 12.18
N THR A 32 7.67 8.37 12.79
CA THR A 32 6.33 8.87 13.12
C THR A 32 6.21 10.36 12.87
N LEU A 33 5.02 10.77 12.46
CA LEU A 33 4.61 12.16 12.50
C LEU A 33 3.79 12.40 13.77
N ALA A 34 3.92 13.59 14.34
CA ALA A 34 3.23 13.97 15.58
C ALA A 34 2.53 15.33 15.43
N PRO A 35 1.40 15.55 16.13
CA PRO A 35 0.71 16.83 16.11
C PRO A 35 1.60 17.98 16.64
N PRO A 36 1.35 19.24 16.25
CA PRO A 36 2.07 20.39 16.78
C PRO A 36 1.59 20.76 18.18
N GLY A 37 2.54 20.97 19.10
CA GLY A 37 2.28 21.36 20.48
C GLY A 37 1.74 20.22 21.35
N SER A 38 1.10 20.55 22.48
CA SER A 38 0.43 19.60 23.39
C SER A 38 -1.04 19.34 23.01
N LYS A 39 -1.34 19.34 21.70
CA LYS A 39 -2.67 18.99 21.21
C LYS A 39 -2.69 17.48 20.97
N ASP A 40 -3.48 16.77 21.77
CA ASP A 40 -3.59 15.31 21.68
C ASP A 40 -4.47 14.86 20.50
N GLU A 41 -5.28 15.75 19.95
CA GLU A 41 -6.24 15.46 18.88
C GLU A 41 -6.20 16.52 17.77
N LEU A 42 -6.02 16.06 16.54
CA LEU A 42 -6.24 16.82 15.31
C LEU A 42 -7.17 16.03 14.39
N ASP A 43 -7.92 16.75 13.56
CA ASP A 43 -8.66 16.17 12.44
C ASP A 43 -7.72 15.86 11.26
N SER A 44 -6.81 14.90 11.42
CA SER A 44 -5.98 14.36 10.32
C SER A 44 -6.61 13.10 9.74
N TYR A 45 -6.72 13.04 8.41
CA TYR A 45 -7.15 11.82 7.70
C TYR A 45 -6.03 10.78 7.58
N MET A 46 -4.77 11.21 7.78
CA MET A 46 -3.60 10.39 7.51
C MET A 46 -3.00 9.79 8.77
N TYR A 47 -2.95 10.52 9.88
CA TYR A 47 -2.16 10.14 11.06
C TYR A 47 -2.99 9.97 12.32
N GLN A 48 -2.63 8.96 13.11
CA GLN A 48 -3.11 8.79 14.48
C GLN A 48 -2.46 9.85 15.37
N THR A 49 -3.26 10.71 16.01
CA THR A 49 -2.73 11.75 16.92
C THR A 49 -2.88 11.38 18.39
N VAL A 50 -3.90 10.59 18.74
CA VAL A 50 -4.11 10.17 20.12
C VAL A 50 -3.12 9.07 20.48
N GLY A 51 -2.51 9.20 21.65
CA GLY A 51 -1.49 8.26 22.12
C GLY A 51 -0.11 8.48 21.49
N HIS A 52 0.09 9.56 20.72
CA HIS A 52 1.38 9.89 20.11
C HIS A 52 2.50 10.05 21.17
N ASP A 53 2.13 10.43 22.40
CA ASP A 53 3.04 10.50 23.54
C ASP A 53 3.59 9.13 23.94
N ALA A 54 2.91 8.02 23.68
CA ALA A 54 3.40 6.69 24.04
C ALA A 54 4.17 5.99 22.91
N VAL A 55 4.22 6.57 21.71
CA VAL A 55 4.90 5.97 20.55
C VAL A 55 6.40 5.78 20.79
N HIS A 56 7.04 6.68 21.55
CA HIS A 56 8.44 6.53 21.92
C HIS A 56 8.69 5.27 22.77
N LEU A 57 7.76 4.92 23.68
CA LEU A 57 7.84 3.69 24.47
C LEU A 57 7.75 2.45 23.59
N VAL A 58 6.94 2.48 22.52
CA VAL A 58 6.87 1.37 21.55
C VAL A 58 8.21 1.19 20.83
N ALA A 59 8.85 2.28 20.41
CA ALA A 59 10.17 2.22 19.77
C ALA A 59 11.26 1.72 20.73
N GLU A 60 11.28 2.20 21.97
CA GLU A 60 12.19 1.75 23.03
C GLU A 60 11.95 0.30 23.46
N ALA A 61 10.69 -0.17 23.40
CA ALA A 61 10.33 -1.56 23.62
C ALA A 61 10.89 -2.46 22.52
N MET A 62 10.85 -2.00 21.25
CA MET A 62 11.46 -2.70 20.11
C MET A 62 12.98 -2.57 20.04
N GLN A 63 13.58 -1.61 20.77
CA GLN A 63 14.99 -1.23 20.69
C GLN A 63 15.41 -0.76 19.28
N LEU A 64 14.57 0.07 18.66
CA LEU A 64 14.82 0.66 17.35
C LEU A 64 14.89 2.19 17.45
N PRO A 65 15.73 2.86 16.63
CA PRO A 65 15.77 4.31 16.59
C PRO A 65 14.44 4.87 16.06
N LEU A 66 13.94 5.94 16.68
CA LEU A 66 12.70 6.61 16.30
C LEU A 66 13.00 7.98 15.69
N TYR A 67 12.63 8.16 14.42
CA TYR A 67 12.61 9.44 13.75
C TYR A 67 11.23 10.07 13.93
N ARG A 68 11.19 11.30 14.44
CA ARG A 68 9.93 12.00 14.70
C ARG A 68 9.98 13.39 14.11
N ARG A 69 8.96 13.73 13.31
CA ARG A 69 8.72 15.10 12.82
C ARG A 69 7.35 15.59 13.27
N VAL A 70 7.18 16.90 13.31
CA VAL A 70 5.91 17.56 13.63
C VAL A 70 5.16 17.79 12.32
N ILE A 71 3.85 17.49 12.32
CA ILE A 71 2.94 17.79 11.23
C ILE A 71 2.79 19.32 11.17
N LYS A 72 3.13 19.90 10.01
CA LYS A 72 3.00 21.32 9.72
C LYS A 72 1.92 21.59 8.69
N GLY A 73 1.75 20.67 7.74
CA GLY A 73 0.75 20.74 6.71
C GLY A 73 -0.64 20.40 7.21
N THR A 74 -1.61 20.57 6.31
CA THR A 74 -3.02 20.17 6.52
C THR A 74 -3.48 19.29 5.36
N ALA A 75 -4.62 18.62 5.50
CA ALA A 75 -5.19 17.78 4.44
C ALA A 75 -5.76 18.66 3.31
N ILE A 76 -4.90 19.20 2.45
CA ILE A 76 -5.26 20.11 1.36
C ILE A 76 -5.82 19.31 0.18
N ASN A 77 -5.05 18.34 -0.32
CA ASN A 77 -5.54 17.44 -1.35
C ASN A 77 -6.30 16.32 -0.64
N GLN A 78 -7.61 16.23 -0.86
CA GLN A 78 -8.45 15.14 -0.33
C GLN A 78 -8.96 14.18 -1.40
N CYS A 79 -8.46 14.32 -2.64
CA CYS A 79 -8.83 13.46 -3.75
C CYS A 79 -8.30 12.02 -3.54
N SER A 80 -8.91 11.09 -4.28
CA SER A 80 -8.50 9.67 -4.32
C SER A 80 -7.14 9.46 -5.01
N GLU A 81 -6.64 10.46 -5.73
CA GLU A 81 -5.32 10.49 -6.35
C GLU A 81 -4.50 11.63 -5.72
N TYR A 82 -3.21 11.40 -5.47
CA TYR A 82 -2.31 12.41 -4.92
C TYR A 82 -1.12 12.61 -5.87
N GLY A 83 -1.02 13.81 -6.43
CA GLY A 83 -0.10 14.17 -7.54
C GLY A 83 -0.84 14.29 -8.88
N SER A 84 -0.11 14.62 -9.95
CA SER A 84 -0.66 14.67 -11.31
C SER A 84 -0.33 13.42 -12.12
N ARG A 85 -1.27 13.03 -12.99
CA ARG A 85 -1.05 11.98 -14.01
C ARG A 85 -0.04 12.41 -15.07
N THR A 86 0.21 13.71 -15.20
CA THR A 86 1.29 14.26 -16.03
C THR A 86 2.55 14.41 -15.19
N ALA A 87 3.72 14.19 -15.80
CA ALA A 87 5.02 14.31 -15.11
C ALA A 87 5.32 15.74 -14.59
N SER A 88 4.50 16.73 -14.94
CA SER A 88 4.62 18.13 -14.54
C SER A 88 3.55 18.51 -13.51
N SER A 89 3.80 18.25 -12.23
CA SER A 89 3.09 18.95 -11.16
C SER A 89 3.94 19.08 -9.91
N SER A 90 4.07 20.32 -9.44
CA SER A 90 4.58 20.66 -8.13
C SER A 90 3.62 20.20 -7.05
N SER A 91 4.10 19.42 -6.07
CA SER A 91 3.37 19.24 -4.81
C SER A 91 3.28 20.58 -4.08
N THR A 92 2.14 20.85 -3.45
CA THR A 92 2.00 22.02 -2.57
C THR A 92 2.71 21.71 -1.26
N SER A 93 3.69 22.53 -0.88
CA SER A 93 4.52 22.32 0.32
C SER A 93 3.77 22.37 1.65
N GLU A 94 2.48 22.74 1.62
CA GLU A 94 1.61 22.92 2.78
C GLU A 94 0.71 21.70 3.08
N ASP A 95 0.80 20.63 2.28
CA ASP A 95 0.02 19.41 2.49
C ASP A 95 0.69 18.48 3.53
N GLU A 96 -0.11 17.83 4.39
CA GLU A 96 0.37 16.90 5.42
C GLU A 96 1.15 15.69 4.85
N THR A 97 0.97 15.40 3.55
CA THR A 97 1.73 14.38 2.83
C THR A 97 3.20 14.77 2.62
N GLU A 98 3.51 16.06 2.47
CA GLU A 98 4.90 16.52 2.29
C GLU A 98 5.70 16.44 3.61
N ASP A 99 5.02 16.48 4.76
CA ASP A 99 5.67 16.20 6.04
C ASP A 99 6.19 14.75 6.11
N LEU A 100 5.46 13.79 5.52
CA LEU A 100 5.92 12.40 5.40
C LEU A 100 7.12 12.29 4.47
N TYR A 101 7.13 13.06 3.37
CA TYR A 101 8.28 13.11 2.48
C TYR A 101 9.54 13.55 3.22
N HIS A 102 9.47 14.63 3.98
CA HIS A 102 10.62 15.09 4.76
C HIS A 102 11.02 14.12 5.87
N LEU A 103 10.06 13.43 6.50
CA LEU A 103 10.36 12.39 7.49
C LEU A 103 11.14 11.23 6.87
N LEU A 104 10.69 10.71 5.73
CA LEU A 104 11.37 9.61 5.05
C LEU A 104 12.71 10.05 4.46
N LEU A 105 12.85 11.31 4.06
CA LEU A 105 14.12 11.87 3.61
C LEU A 105 15.15 11.90 4.76
N ASP A 106 14.74 12.31 5.96
CA ASP A 106 15.60 12.28 7.14
C ASP A 106 16.06 10.84 7.45
N VAL A 107 15.14 9.87 7.40
CA VAL A 107 15.48 8.45 7.57
C VAL A 107 16.48 8.00 6.50
N LYS A 108 16.23 8.30 5.23
CA LYS A 108 17.10 7.90 4.11
C LYS A 108 18.50 8.50 4.23
N SER A 109 18.62 9.73 4.75
CA SER A 109 19.91 10.37 4.97
C SER A 109 20.78 9.68 6.04
N HIS A 110 20.14 9.10 7.07
CA HIS A 110 20.83 8.37 8.14
C HIS A 110 20.98 6.87 7.84
N HIS A 111 20.07 6.32 7.03
CA HIS A 111 20.02 4.91 6.62
C HIS A 111 19.95 4.82 5.08
N PRO A 112 21.05 5.11 4.37
CA PRO A 112 21.05 5.15 2.89
C PRO A 112 20.75 3.79 2.26
N ASP A 113 20.96 2.70 3.00
CA ASP A 113 20.73 1.32 2.62
C ASP A 113 19.31 0.81 2.93
N VAL A 114 18.41 1.67 3.43
CA VAL A 114 16.99 1.32 3.58
C VAL A 114 16.32 1.21 2.20
N GLU A 115 15.58 0.13 1.98
CA GLU A 115 15.02 -0.25 0.67
C GLU A 115 13.49 -0.24 0.66
N ALA A 116 12.87 -0.23 1.85
CA ALA A 116 11.43 -0.39 2.00
C ALA A 116 10.88 0.37 3.21
N VAL A 117 9.58 0.67 3.13
CA VAL A 117 8.80 1.32 4.19
C VAL A 117 7.61 0.44 4.56
N SER A 118 7.47 0.10 5.84
CA SER A 118 6.34 -0.67 6.39
C SER A 118 5.19 0.26 6.76
N VAL A 119 3.98 -0.09 6.33
CA VAL A 119 2.77 0.74 6.45
C VAL A 119 1.59 -0.11 6.91
N GLY A 120 0.98 0.26 8.03
CA GLY A 120 -0.15 -0.46 8.63
C GLY A 120 -1.54 -0.08 8.11
N ALA A 121 -1.71 0.29 6.83
CA ALA A 121 -3.02 0.65 6.29
C ALA A 121 -3.81 -0.61 5.86
N ILE A 122 -5.08 -0.74 6.30
CA ILE A 122 -5.94 -1.89 5.94
C ILE A 122 -6.85 -1.55 4.75
N LEU A 123 -7.77 -0.56 4.86
CA LEU A 123 -8.73 -0.23 3.80
C LEU A 123 -8.63 1.21 3.26
N SER A 124 -7.95 2.11 3.96
CA SER A 124 -7.82 3.51 3.53
C SER A 124 -6.98 3.70 2.26
N ASN A 125 -7.66 3.89 1.12
CA ASN A 125 -6.98 4.26 -0.14
C ASN A 125 -6.29 5.62 -0.02
N TYR A 126 -6.85 6.51 0.80
CA TYR A 126 -6.30 7.83 1.06
C TYR A 126 -4.86 7.74 1.59
N GLN A 127 -4.66 6.91 2.63
CA GLN A 127 -3.35 6.68 3.23
C GLN A 127 -2.42 5.96 2.25
N ARG A 128 -2.89 4.87 1.63
CA ARG A 128 -2.07 4.07 0.71
C ARG A 128 -1.49 4.91 -0.43
N VAL A 129 -2.33 5.67 -1.15
CA VAL A 129 -1.90 6.44 -2.33
C VAL A 129 -0.88 7.52 -1.95
N ARG A 130 -1.03 8.18 -0.80
CA ARG A 130 -0.09 9.21 -0.32
C ARG A 130 1.25 8.61 0.09
N VAL A 131 1.23 7.50 0.82
CA VAL A 131 2.48 6.82 1.21
C VAL A 131 3.20 6.26 -0.01
N GLU A 132 2.48 5.62 -0.94
CA GLU A 132 3.06 5.15 -2.22
C GLU A 132 3.66 6.30 -3.01
N HIS A 133 2.94 7.42 -3.14
CA HIS A 133 3.43 8.60 -3.84
C HIS A 133 4.75 9.10 -3.27
N VAL A 134 4.84 9.25 -1.95
CA VAL A 134 6.04 9.74 -1.28
C VAL A 134 7.19 8.72 -1.38
N ALA A 135 6.91 7.45 -1.08
CA ALA A 135 7.93 6.40 -1.03
C ALA A 135 8.57 6.15 -2.40
N LEU A 136 7.80 6.28 -3.48
CA LEU A 136 8.27 6.05 -4.85
C LEU A 136 8.99 7.24 -5.48
N ARG A 137 9.08 8.39 -4.79
CA ARG A 137 9.86 9.53 -5.29
C ARG A 137 11.35 9.14 -5.42
N PRO A 138 12.06 9.62 -6.46
CA PRO A 138 13.44 9.22 -6.73
C PRO A 138 14.41 9.40 -5.56
N GLU A 139 14.22 10.45 -4.75
CA GLU A 139 15.05 10.78 -3.58
C GLU A 139 14.86 9.80 -2.42
N ILE A 140 13.69 9.18 -2.33
CA ILE A 140 13.31 8.24 -1.27
C ILE A 140 13.53 6.80 -1.73
N SER A 141 12.92 6.46 -2.87
CA SER A 141 13.02 5.17 -3.57
C SER A 141 12.87 3.97 -2.61
N LEU A 142 11.76 3.96 -1.87
CA LEU A 142 11.41 2.89 -0.93
C LEU A 142 10.23 2.09 -1.46
N THR A 143 10.32 0.77 -1.34
CA THR A 143 9.22 -0.14 -1.63
C THR A 143 8.21 -0.12 -0.47
N PRO A 144 6.94 0.27 -0.70
CA PRO A 144 5.91 0.18 0.33
C PRO A 144 5.54 -1.28 0.63
N LEU A 145 5.60 -1.67 1.90
CA LEU A 145 5.20 -2.98 2.40
C LEU A 145 3.87 -2.85 3.15
N THR A 146 2.77 -3.15 2.48
CA THR A 146 1.38 -2.98 2.95
C THR A 146 0.68 -4.34 3.07
N PHE A 147 1.19 -5.22 3.93
CA PHE A 147 0.70 -6.62 4.03
C PHE A 147 -0.77 -6.73 4.46
N LEU A 148 -1.29 -5.72 5.15
CA LEU A 148 -2.66 -5.69 5.67
C LEU A 148 -3.68 -5.19 4.64
N TRP A 149 -3.21 -4.64 3.52
CA TRP A 149 -4.06 -3.94 2.56
C TRP A 149 -5.11 -4.87 1.94
N GLN A 150 -6.38 -4.44 1.97
CA GLN A 150 -7.53 -5.18 1.46
C GLN A 150 -7.72 -6.60 2.03
N ARG A 151 -7.10 -6.90 3.18
CA ARG A 151 -7.34 -8.16 3.89
C ARG A 151 -8.68 -8.11 4.64
N SER A 152 -9.23 -9.29 4.91
CA SER A 152 -10.46 -9.43 5.71
C SER A 152 -10.21 -8.92 7.13
N GLN A 153 -11.01 -7.95 7.58
CA GLN A 153 -10.85 -7.36 8.90
C GLN A 153 -11.02 -8.38 10.04
N SER A 154 -12.02 -9.27 9.94
CA SER A 154 -12.24 -10.30 10.96
C SER A 154 -11.08 -11.29 11.04
N GLU A 155 -10.50 -11.66 9.89
CA GLU A 155 -9.31 -12.51 9.86
C GLU A 155 -8.11 -11.78 10.48
N LEU A 156 -7.84 -10.54 10.05
CA LEU A 156 -6.75 -9.74 10.61
C LEU A 156 -6.87 -9.56 12.12
N TYR A 157 -8.08 -9.29 12.62
CA TYR A 157 -8.33 -9.12 14.05
C TYR A 157 -7.98 -10.39 14.83
N ALA A 158 -8.44 -11.55 14.37
CA ALA A 158 -8.12 -12.83 14.99
C ALA A 158 -6.62 -13.13 14.90
N GLU A 159 -6.00 -12.91 13.73
CA GLU A 159 -4.57 -13.15 13.52
C GLU A 159 -3.70 -12.24 14.38
N MET A 160 -4.09 -10.98 14.64
CA MET A 160 -3.39 -10.08 15.57
C MET A 160 -3.38 -10.66 16.99
N LEU A 161 -4.52 -11.16 17.47
CA LEU A 161 -4.63 -11.79 18.79
C LEU A 161 -3.78 -13.06 18.88
N ASP A 162 -3.87 -13.93 17.87
CA ASP A 162 -3.09 -15.18 17.78
C ASP A 162 -1.59 -14.91 17.68
N ALA A 163 -1.21 -13.78 17.07
CA ALA A 163 0.17 -13.33 16.99
C ALA A 163 0.72 -12.79 18.31
N GLY A 164 -0.08 -12.77 19.38
CA GLY A 164 0.35 -12.24 20.69
C GLY A 164 0.49 -10.72 20.68
N LEU A 165 -0.19 -10.03 19.78
CA LEU A 165 -0.30 -8.58 19.82
C LEU A 165 -1.27 -8.18 20.93
N VAL A 166 -0.79 -7.44 21.92
CA VAL A 166 -1.60 -6.93 23.02
C VAL A 166 -1.74 -5.42 22.84
N SER A 167 -2.91 -5.01 22.36
CA SER A 167 -3.25 -3.59 22.21
C SER A 167 -4.48 -3.23 23.03
N ILE A 168 -4.49 -2.03 23.60
CA ILE A 168 -5.62 -1.46 24.35
C ILE A 168 -6.30 -0.37 23.53
N LEU A 169 -7.60 -0.18 23.72
CA LEU A 169 -8.33 0.96 23.17
C LEU A 169 -7.91 2.24 23.89
N ILE A 170 -7.47 3.25 23.14
CA ILE A 170 -7.07 4.55 23.67
C ILE A 170 -7.95 5.70 23.15
N LYS A 171 -8.78 5.46 22.14
CA LYS A 171 -9.81 6.38 21.66
C LYS A 171 -11.02 5.58 21.22
N VAL A 172 -12.20 6.14 21.44
CA VAL A 172 -13.47 5.65 20.90
C VAL A 172 -14.27 6.81 20.32
N ALA A 173 -14.84 6.59 19.14
CA ALA A 173 -15.71 7.54 18.44
C ALA A 173 -16.84 6.83 17.64
N GLY A 174 -16.94 5.49 17.76
CA GLY A 174 -17.93 4.68 17.04
C GLY A 174 -19.21 4.41 17.83
N ILE A 175 -20.31 4.17 17.10
CA ILE A 175 -21.61 3.80 17.70
C ILE A 175 -21.47 2.54 18.56
N GLY A 176 -21.95 2.62 19.80
CA GLY A 176 -21.93 1.52 20.76
C GLY A 176 -20.59 1.31 21.47
N LEU A 177 -19.57 2.13 21.18
CA LEU A 177 -18.36 2.26 21.98
C LEU A 177 -18.48 3.48 22.89
N ASP A 178 -18.00 3.35 24.12
CA ASP A 178 -18.05 4.42 25.11
C ASP A 178 -16.81 4.43 26.01
N GLU A 179 -16.71 5.43 26.89
CA GLU A 179 -15.59 5.63 27.82
C GLU A 179 -15.24 4.40 28.67
N ARG A 180 -16.19 3.49 28.91
CA ARG A 180 -15.96 2.26 29.69
C ARG A 180 -15.17 1.22 28.90
N ASP A 181 -15.01 1.40 27.60
CA ASP A 181 -14.21 0.52 26.75
C ASP A 181 -12.74 0.94 26.66
N LEU A 182 -12.43 2.19 27.01
CA LEU A 182 -11.05 2.68 27.06
C LEU A 182 -10.21 1.85 28.04
N GLY A 183 -8.98 1.55 27.64
CA GLY A 183 -8.05 0.71 28.40
C GLY A 183 -8.29 -0.80 28.29
N LYS A 184 -9.42 -1.25 27.74
CA LYS A 184 -9.63 -2.69 27.49
C LYS A 184 -8.76 -3.17 26.34
N THR A 185 -8.27 -4.40 26.46
CA THR A 185 -7.51 -5.07 25.40
C THR A 185 -8.41 -5.48 24.24
N LEU A 186 -7.83 -5.64 23.05
CA LEU A 186 -8.55 -6.20 21.89
C LEU A 186 -9.17 -7.57 22.21
N GLY A 187 -8.46 -8.46 22.90
CA GLY A 187 -9.02 -9.75 23.32
C GLY A 187 -10.27 -9.64 24.18
N GLN A 188 -10.38 -8.61 25.04
CA GLN A 188 -11.59 -8.33 25.81
C GLN A 188 -12.71 -7.71 24.97
N MET A 189 -12.36 -6.99 23.91
CA MET A 189 -13.30 -6.26 23.06
C MET A 189 -13.88 -7.08 21.91
N GLN A 190 -13.27 -8.22 21.57
CA GLN A 190 -13.64 -9.07 20.42
C GLN A 190 -15.16 -9.29 20.30
N GLY A 191 -15.80 -9.89 21.31
CA GLY A 191 -17.23 -10.19 21.25
C GLY A 191 -18.16 -8.97 21.25
N LYS A 192 -17.67 -7.78 21.67
CA LYS A 192 -18.42 -6.53 21.52
C LYS A 192 -18.30 -5.99 20.10
N LEU A 193 -17.10 -5.94 19.55
CA LEU A 193 -16.83 -5.44 18.19
C LEU A 193 -17.49 -6.31 17.11
N GLU A 194 -17.46 -7.64 17.25
CA GLU A 194 -18.16 -8.55 16.33
C GLU A 194 -19.68 -8.32 16.33
N ARG A 195 -20.28 -8.07 17.51
CA ARG A 195 -21.70 -7.72 17.63
C ARG A 195 -22.02 -6.38 16.98
N LEU A 196 -21.19 -5.36 17.22
CA LEU A 196 -21.37 -4.04 16.59
C LEU A 196 -21.25 -4.14 15.06
N SER A 197 -20.32 -4.96 14.57
CA SER A 197 -20.18 -5.23 13.14
C SER A 197 -21.43 -5.90 12.56
N ALA A 198 -21.96 -6.92 13.25
CA ALA A 198 -23.18 -7.61 12.81
C ALA A 198 -24.44 -6.73 12.85
N MET A 199 -24.55 -5.81 13.83
CA MET A 199 -25.74 -4.97 14.01
C MET A 199 -25.71 -3.69 13.17
N TYR A 200 -24.54 -3.06 13.05
CA TYR A 200 -24.40 -1.71 12.49
C TYR A 200 -23.43 -1.63 11.31
N GLY A 201 -22.82 -2.74 10.91
CA GLY A 201 -21.77 -2.74 9.88
C GLY A 201 -20.46 -2.10 10.35
N ALA A 202 -20.28 -1.95 11.67
CA ALA A 202 -19.06 -1.41 12.26
C ALA A 202 -17.81 -2.18 11.82
N HIS A 203 -16.71 -1.47 11.66
CA HIS A 203 -15.45 -2.04 11.25
C HIS A 203 -14.75 -2.70 12.44
N VAL A 204 -14.61 -4.04 12.41
CA VAL A 204 -14.01 -4.81 13.51
C VAL A 204 -12.57 -4.34 13.81
N CYS A 205 -11.82 -3.94 12.78
CA CYS A 205 -10.48 -3.36 12.93
C CYS A 205 -10.49 -1.84 13.20
N GLY A 206 -11.64 -1.20 13.42
CA GLY A 206 -11.73 0.23 13.72
C GLY A 206 -11.40 1.14 12.54
N GLU A 207 -11.49 0.63 11.31
CA GLU A 207 -11.33 1.44 10.10
C GLU A 207 -12.31 2.62 10.10
N GLY A 208 -11.88 3.78 9.60
CA GLY A 208 -12.69 5.00 9.62
C GLY A 208 -12.69 5.75 10.96
N GLY A 209 -11.88 5.31 11.93
CA GLY A 209 -11.66 6.04 13.19
C GLY A 209 -12.64 5.70 14.30
N GLU A 210 -13.37 4.58 14.21
CA GLU A 210 -14.31 4.12 15.25
C GLU A 210 -13.62 3.95 16.62
N TYR A 211 -12.37 3.49 16.61
CA TYR A 211 -11.50 3.44 17.77
C TYR A 211 -10.03 3.51 17.35
N GLU A 212 -9.18 3.97 18.26
CA GLU A 212 -7.72 3.90 18.10
C GLU A 212 -7.11 3.05 19.21
N THR A 213 -5.92 2.51 18.96
CA THR A 213 -5.25 1.59 19.89
C THR A 213 -3.83 2.01 20.21
N LEU A 214 -3.34 1.52 21.35
CA LEU A 214 -1.92 1.48 21.68
C LEU A 214 -1.51 0.04 21.93
N THR A 215 -0.49 -0.42 21.22
CA THR A 215 0.13 -1.73 21.44
C THR A 215 1.06 -1.65 22.65
N ILE A 216 0.72 -2.38 23.69
CA ILE A 216 1.47 -2.44 24.96
C ILE A 216 2.36 -3.66 25.06
N ASP A 217 2.09 -4.70 24.27
CA ASP A 217 2.99 -5.83 24.09
C ASP A 217 2.89 -6.44 22.68
N SER A 218 3.99 -7.03 22.22
CA SER A 218 4.13 -7.67 20.91
C SER A 218 5.30 -8.65 20.93
N PRO A 219 5.33 -9.69 20.08
CA PRO A 219 6.51 -10.53 19.89
C PRO A 219 7.79 -9.77 19.53
N LEU A 220 7.65 -8.59 18.89
CA LEU A 220 8.79 -7.73 18.53
C LEU A 220 9.32 -6.92 19.71
N PHE A 221 8.58 -6.83 20.81
CA PHE A 221 8.98 -6.03 21.96
C PHE A 221 9.94 -6.83 22.85
N ARG A 222 11.05 -6.22 23.25
CA ARG A 222 11.99 -6.73 24.26
C ARG A 222 11.45 -6.55 25.67
N ARG A 223 10.80 -5.40 25.91
CA ARG A 223 10.13 -5.03 27.17
C ARG A 223 8.67 -4.70 26.88
N ARG A 224 7.76 -4.95 27.80
CA ARG A 224 6.34 -4.56 27.63
C ARG A 224 6.10 -3.18 28.23
N ILE A 225 5.04 -2.52 27.78
CA ILE A 225 4.61 -1.22 28.30
C ILE A 225 3.60 -1.47 29.42
N GLU A 226 3.94 -1.02 30.62
CA GLU A 226 3.00 -0.90 31.73
C GLU A 226 2.37 0.49 31.68
N VAL A 227 1.05 0.54 31.47
CA VAL A 227 0.28 1.78 31.24
C VAL A 227 0.24 2.71 32.46
N GLY A 228 0.27 2.14 33.67
CA GLY A 228 0.22 2.91 34.92
C GLY A 228 -1.07 3.71 35.10
N GLN A 229 -0.95 4.97 35.52
CA GLN A 229 -2.08 5.86 35.73
C GLN A 229 -2.56 6.49 34.42
N THR A 230 -3.88 6.55 34.25
CA THR A 230 -4.54 7.09 33.06
C THR A 230 -5.56 8.17 33.42
N GLU A 231 -5.90 9.01 32.46
CA GLU A 231 -6.97 10.02 32.54
C GLU A 231 -7.85 9.89 31.31
N THR A 232 -9.16 9.79 31.52
CA THR A 232 -10.13 9.80 30.43
C THR A 232 -10.52 11.23 30.11
N VAL A 233 -10.42 11.61 28.84
CA VAL A 233 -10.79 12.94 28.33
C VAL A 233 -11.94 12.77 27.35
N VAL A 234 -13.01 13.53 27.56
CA VAL A 234 -14.18 13.59 26.65
C VAL A 234 -14.05 14.86 25.82
N HIS A 235 -13.85 14.73 24.51
CA HIS A 235 -13.49 15.86 23.63
C HIS A 235 -14.71 16.53 22.98
N SER A 236 -15.74 15.75 22.64
CA SER A 236 -16.99 16.27 22.11
C SER A 236 -18.16 15.39 22.54
N ASP A 237 -19.20 16.03 23.08
CA ASP A 237 -20.49 15.40 23.38
C ASP A 237 -21.51 15.95 22.39
N SER A 238 -21.41 15.50 21.13
CA SER A 238 -22.40 15.81 20.10
C SER A 238 -23.47 14.72 20.11
N GLY A 239 -24.73 15.08 19.88
CA GLY A 239 -25.89 14.18 20.03
C GLY A 239 -25.92 12.92 19.16
N PHE A 240 -24.87 12.65 18.36
CA PHE A 240 -24.71 11.48 17.51
C PHE A 240 -23.53 10.57 17.91
N GLY A 241 -22.74 10.93 18.92
CA GLY A 241 -21.65 10.12 19.45
C GLY A 241 -20.63 10.96 20.23
N SER A 242 -20.21 10.49 21.39
CA SER A 242 -19.15 11.14 22.17
C SER A 242 -17.77 10.63 21.75
N VAL A 243 -16.83 11.56 21.51
CA VAL A 243 -15.43 11.21 21.28
C VAL A 243 -14.71 11.24 22.62
N SER A 244 -14.17 10.08 23.03
CA SER A 244 -13.44 9.93 24.29
C SER A 244 -12.10 9.28 24.05
N TYR A 245 -11.06 9.76 24.73
CA TYR A 245 -9.72 9.18 24.65
C TYR A 245 -9.01 9.08 26.01
N LEU A 246 -7.99 8.24 26.03
CA LEU A 246 -7.18 7.90 27.19
C LEU A 246 -5.83 8.64 27.11
N ARG A 247 -5.57 9.52 28.08
CA ARG A 247 -4.27 10.14 28.30
C ARG A 247 -3.46 9.32 29.29
N LEU A 248 -2.23 8.95 28.91
CA LEU A 248 -1.33 8.13 29.70
C LEU A 248 -0.43 9.03 30.56
N LYS A 249 -0.56 8.97 31.89
CA LYS A 249 0.21 9.85 32.81
C LYS A 249 1.54 9.25 33.25
N ASN A 250 1.62 7.93 33.37
CA ASN A 250 2.80 7.25 33.91
C ASN A 250 2.99 5.87 33.26
N ALA A 251 3.10 5.85 31.94
CA ALA A 251 3.45 4.66 31.21
C ALA A 251 4.96 4.42 31.27
N ARG A 252 5.39 3.17 31.49
CA ARG A 252 6.81 2.80 31.61
C ARG A 252 7.10 1.42 31.04
N LEU A 253 8.36 1.18 30.71
CA LEU A 253 8.82 -0.13 30.25
C LEU A 253 9.14 -1.04 31.42
N VAL A 254 8.66 -2.28 31.34
CA VAL A 254 8.93 -3.33 32.32
C VAL A 254 9.39 -4.61 31.62
N GLU A 255 10.22 -5.39 32.32
CA GLU A 255 10.68 -6.68 31.83
C GLU A 255 9.51 -7.66 31.63
N LYS A 256 9.65 -8.55 30.65
CA LYS A 256 8.69 -9.62 30.39
C LYS A 256 8.92 -10.74 31.40
N VAL A 257 7.87 -11.11 32.15
CA VAL A 257 7.99 -12.00 33.33
C VAL A 257 8.35 -13.44 32.96
N GLU A 258 8.21 -13.87 31.71
CA GLU A 258 8.77 -15.10 31.17
C GLU A 258 8.70 -15.05 29.64
N LYS A 259 9.47 -15.91 28.94
CA LYS A 259 9.29 -16.15 27.50
C LYS A 259 7.91 -16.79 27.31
N GLN A 260 6.85 -15.99 27.27
CA GLN A 260 5.59 -16.40 26.66
C GLN A 260 5.99 -17.09 25.36
N LYS A 261 5.56 -18.36 25.19
CA LYS A 261 5.74 -19.12 23.94
C LYS A 261 5.58 -18.11 22.82
N GLN A 262 6.61 -17.93 21.98
CA GLN A 262 6.54 -16.99 20.86
C GLN A 262 5.16 -17.20 20.23
N GLY A 263 4.28 -16.22 20.39
CA GLY A 263 2.94 -16.25 19.81
C GLY A 263 3.10 -16.55 18.33
N GLY A 264 2.07 -17.14 17.71
CA GLY A 264 2.15 -17.54 16.32
C GLY A 264 2.70 -16.39 15.48
N TRP A 265 3.70 -16.64 14.64
CA TRP A 265 4.07 -15.63 13.65
C TRP A 265 2.82 -15.28 12.82
N ALA A 266 2.72 -14.04 12.34
CA ALA A 266 1.57 -13.58 11.57
C ALA A 266 1.19 -14.60 10.49
N ARG A 267 -0.11 -14.84 10.30
CA ARG A 267 -0.52 -15.91 9.40
C ARG A 267 -0.16 -15.50 7.96
N THR A 268 0.56 -16.36 7.25
CA THR A 268 0.76 -16.18 5.81
C THR A 268 -0.46 -16.77 5.08
N PRO A 269 -1.21 -15.96 4.32
CA PRO A 269 -2.34 -16.47 3.55
C PRO A 269 -1.87 -17.53 2.53
N PRO A 270 -2.71 -18.53 2.20
CA PRO A 270 -2.38 -19.47 1.14
C PRO A 270 -2.26 -18.75 -0.21
N LEU A 271 -1.40 -19.28 -1.10
CA LEU A 271 -1.15 -18.70 -2.43
C LEU A 271 -2.44 -18.51 -3.28
N LEU A 272 -3.38 -19.44 -3.14
CA LEU A 272 -4.68 -19.38 -3.78
C LEU A 272 -5.76 -19.26 -2.70
N ASP A 273 -6.69 -18.35 -2.93
CA ASP A 273 -7.96 -18.30 -2.20
C ASP A 273 -8.92 -19.39 -2.71
N ASP A 274 -10.14 -19.42 -2.19
CA ASP A 274 -11.12 -20.43 -2.58
C ASP A 274 -11.63 -20.25 -4.02
N VAL A 275 -11.61 -19.02 -4.54
CA VAL A 275 -11.92 -18.75 -5.96
C VAL A 275 -10.79 -19.29 -6.84
N GLY A 276 -9.54 -18.97 -6.53
CA GLY A 276 -8.35 -19.43 -7.24
C GLY A 276 -8.21 -20.95 -7.22
N ARG A 277 -8.47 -21.60 -6.07
CA ARG A 277 -8.51 -23.07 -5.98
C ARG A 277 -9.59 -23.67 -6.88
N ARG A 278 -10.79 -23.07 -6.94
CA ARG A 278 -11.86 -23.51 -7.84
C ARG A 278 -11.50 -23.32 -9.31
N MET A 279 -10.91 -22.17 -9.67
CA MET A 279 -10.42 -21.91 -11.02
C MET A 279 -9.33 -22.90 -11.43
N LEU A 280 -8.34 -23.15 -10.57
CA LEU A 280 -7.27 -24.11 -10.84
C LEU A 280 -7.85 -25.50 -11.12
N LYS A 281 -8.79 -25.97 -10.28
CA LYS A 281 -9.48 -27.26 -10.50
C LYS A 281 -10.23 -27.29 -11.84
N ALA A 282 -10.90 -26.20 -12.21
CA ALA A 282 -11.63 -26.10 -13.47
C ALA A 282 -10.71 -26.05 -14.70
N VAL A 283 -9.54 -25.42 -14.59
CA VAL A 283 -8.51 -25.41 -15.63
C VAL A 283 -7.89 -26.80 -15.77
N GLN A 284 -7.53 -27.44 -14.65
CA GLN A 284 -6.94 -28.79 -14.65
C GLN A 284 -7.89 -29.85 -15.22
N SER A 285 -9.19 -29.78 -14.90
CA SER A 285 -10.18 -30.70 -15.45
C SER A 285 -10.40 -30.53 -16.96
N ARG A 286 -10.17 -29.32 -17.50
CA ARG A 286 -10.18 -29.04 -18.94
C ARG A 286 -8.86 -29.39 -19.63
N ALA A 287 -7.72 -29.15 -18.96
CA ALA A 287 -6.39 -29.47 -19.45
C ALA A 287 -6.19 -30.98 -19.63
N GLY A 288 -6.86 -31.82 -18.83
CA GLY A 288 -6.91 -33.27 -19.05
C GLY A 288 -7.57 -33.70 -20.37
N SER A 289 -8.14 -32.78 -21.15
CA SER A 289 -8.73 -33.05 -22.48
C SER A 289 -8.01 -32.40 -23.66
N SER A 290 -7.07 -31.48 -23.42
CA SER A 290 -6.28 -30.81 -24.45
C SER A 290 -4.83 -31.26 -24.39
N LYS A 291 -4.40 -32.05 -25.38
CA LYS A 291 -2.97 -32.36 -25.57
C LYS A 291 -2.21 -31.04 -25.76
N GLU A 292 -1.40 -30.65 -24.78
CA GLU A 292 -0.49 -29.47 -24.90
C GLU A 292 0.46 -29.59 -26.11
N GLU A 293 0.72 -30.82 -26.57
CA GLU A 293 1.49 -31.10 -27.79
C GLU A 293 0.83 -30.52 -29.07
N ASP A 294 -0.51 -30.53 -29.21
CA ASP A 294 -1.18 -30.13 -30.46
C ASP A 294 -1.09 -28.61 -30.75
N LEU A 295 -1.09 -27.75 -29.71
CA LEU A 295 -1.07 -26.29 -29.91
C LEU A 295 0.33 -25.76 -30.23
N SER A 296 1.37 -26.33 -29.62
CA SER A 296 2.75 -25.93 -29.87
C SER A 296 3.22 -26.40 -31.25
N GLU A 297 2.85 -27.62 -31.67
CA GLU A 297 3.08 -28.09 -33.03
C GLU A 297 2.25 -27.33 -34.07
N ALA A 298 0.99 -26.96 -33.78
CA ALA A 298 0.19 -26.11 -34.67
C ALA A 298 0.81 -24.70 -34.83
N VAL A 299 1.38 -24.12 -33.77
CA VAL A 299 2.07 -22.82 -33.85
C VAL A 299 3.41 -22.93 -34.59
N ASN A 300 4.16 -24.01 -34.40
CA ASN A 300 5.39 -24.26 -35.16
C ASN A 300 5.12 -24.62 -36.63
N GLY A 301 3.98 -25.25 -36.92
CA GLY A 301 3.51 -25.59 -38.26
C GLY A 301 2.88 -24.40 -39.01
N LEU A 302 2.49 -23.34 -38.30
CA LEU A 302 2.28 -22.02 -38.90
C LEU A 302 3.65 -21.48 -39.31
N GLN A 303 4.12 -21.89 -40.49
CA GLN A 303 5.13 -21.14 -41.25
C GLN A 303 4.56 -19.74 -41.50
N LEU A 304 4.72 -18.86 -40.52
CA LEU A 304 4.63 -17.42 -40.71
C LEU A 304 5.85 -17.07 -41.55
N ASP A 305 5.75 -17.34 -42.85
CA ASP A 305 6.74 -16.96 -43.84
C ASP A 305 7.14 -15.51 -43.61
N GLU A 306 8.41 -15.20 -43.85
CA GLU A 306 8.96 -13.84 -43.94
C GLU A 306 8.34 -13.03 -45.11
N ALA A 307 7.09 -13.30 -45.48
CA ALA A 307 6.29 -12.39 -46.26
C ALA A 307 6.21 -11.09 -45.45
N GLY A 308 6.82 -10.02 -45.97
CA GLY A 308 6.85 -8.72 -45.33
C GLY A 308 5.46 -8.34 -44.83
N ILE A 309 5.24 -8.50 -43.53
CA ILE A 309 3.96 -8.20 -42.90
C ILE A 309 3.87 -6.69 -42.92
N ASP A 310 3.04 -6.16 -43.82
CA ASP A 310 2.70 -4.74 -43.79
C ASP A 310 1.91 -4.50 -42.51
N LEU A 311 2.58 -3.89 -41.53
CA LEU A 311 1.98 -3.63 -40.25
C LEU A 311 0.86 -2.62 -40.46
N PRO A 312 -0.37 -2.92 -40.01
CA PRO A 312 -1.48 -2.01 -40.20
C PRO A 312 -1.15 -0.66 -39.59
N THR A 313 -1.55 0.41 -40.26
CA THR A 313 -1.19 1.76 -39.84
C THR A 313 -1.77 2.08 -38.46
N PRO A 314 -1.02 2.83 -37.62
CA PRO A 314 -1.52 3.32 -36.34
C PRO A 314 -2.84 4.06 -36.55
N SER A 315 -3.86 3.70 -35.77
CA SER A 315 -5.20 4.25 -35.95
C SER A 315 -5.86 4.59 -34.63
N ILE A 316 -6.78 5.55 -34.69
CA ILE A 316 -7.61 5.99 -33.59
C ILE A 316 -9.08 5.91 -34.02
N ARG A 317 -9.91 5.27 -33.19
CA ARG A 317 -11.34 5.10 -33.48
C ARG A 317 -12.18 5.31 -32.23
N ARG A 318 -13.25 6.08 -32.35
CA ARG A 318 -14.26 6.23 -31.29
C ARG A 318 -15.21 5.04 -31.29
N LYS A 319 -15.36 4.38 -30.15
CA LYS A 319 -16.31 3.29 -29.88
C LYS A 319 -17.19 3.66 -28.68
N GLY A 320 -18.32 4.29 -28.95
CA GLY A 320 -19.23 4.80 -27.91
C GLY A 320 -18.56 5.90 -27.08
N ARG A 321 -18.41 5.64 -25.77
CA ARG A 321 -17.76 6.56 -24.82
C ARG A 321 -16.23 6.44 -24.81
N TYR A 322 -15.67 5.42 -25.46
CA TYR A 322 -14.24 5.14 -25.45
C TYR A 322 -13.59 5.53 -26.77
N VAL A 323 -12.32 5.89 -26.69
CA VAL A 323 -11.44 6.04 -27.85
C VAL A 323 -10.42 4.90 -27.80
N VAL A 324 -10.32 4.17 -28.89
CA VAL A 324 -9.45 3.00 -29.02
C VAL A 324 -8.33 3.35 -29.98
N LEU A 325 -7.10 3.18 -29.50
CA LEU A 325 -5.89 3.26 -30.31
C LEU A 325 -5.47 1.83 -30.67
N SER A 326 -5.01 1.61 -31.89
CA SER A 326 -4.66 0.27 -32.38
C SER A 326 -3.50 0.31 -33.34
N ASN A 327 -2.81 -0.83 -33.46
CA ASN A 327 -1.70 -1.06 -34.39
C ASN A 327 -0.52 -0.10 -34.19
N ILE A 328 -0.24 0.23 -32.94
CA ILE A 328 0.90 1.08 -32.59
C ILE A 328 2.09 0.16 -32.34
N THR A 329 3.18 0.40 -33.06
CA THR A 329 4.44 -0.32 -32.90
C THR A 329 5.55 0.70 -32.72
N GLY A 330 6.67 0.27 -32.11
CA GLY A 330 7.85 1.12 -31.96
C GLY A 330 8.76 1.19 -33.19
N LEU A 331 8.41 0.50 -34.27
CA LEU A 331 9.23 0.41 -35.48
C LEU A 331 9.36 1.76 -36.19
N SER A 332 10.59 2.22 -36.35
CA SER A 332 10.98 3.36 -37.17
C SER A 332 12.32 3.06 -37.81
N SER A 333 12.61 3.67 -38.97
CA SER A 333 13.94 3.61 -39.60
C SER A 333 15.08 4.09 -38.69
N THR A 334 14.76 4.82 -37.62
CA THR A 334 15.72 5.37 -36.65
C THR A 334 15.75 4.64 -35.31
N SER A 335 14.78 3.76 -35.02
CA SER A 335 14.64 3.14 -33.68
C SER A 335 15.35 1.79 -33.64
N THR A 336 16.55 1.76 -33.07
CA THR A 336 17.41 0.57 -33.04
C THR A 336 17.36 -0.20 -31.73
N THR A 337 16.83 0.41 -30.66
CA THR A 337 16.76 -0.19 -29.32
C THR A 337 15.31 -0.36 -28.86
N PRO A 338 15.00 -1.34 -28.00
CA PRO A 338 13.69 -1.46 -27.35
C PRO A 338 13.25 -0.16 -26.68
N GLU A 339 14.20 0.57 -26.09
CA GLU A 339 13.99 1.86 -25.46
C GLU A 339 13.47 2.92 -26.42
N ASP A 340 14.11 3.04 -27.58
CA ASP A 340 13.70 4.00 -28.61
C ASP A 340 12.39 3.59 -29.25
N GLN A 341 12.15 2.29 -29.41
CA GLN A 341 10.86 1.77 -29.86
C GLN A 341 9.71 2.19 -28.93
N VAL A 342 9.90 2.13 -27.60
CA VAL A 342 8.89 2.61 -26.64
C VAL A 342 8.64 4.10 -26.82
N LYS A 343 9.70 4.91 -26.91
CA LYS A 343 9.56 6.36 -27.10
C LYS A 343 8.82 6.68 -28.40
N THR A 344 9.14 5.98 -29.49
CA THR A 344 8.46 6.13 -30.79
C THR A 344 6.97 5.77 -30.67
N ALA A 345 6.65 4.61 -30.09
CA ALA A 345 5.27 4.18 -29.91
C ALA A 345 4.46 5.21 -29.10
N PHE A 346 5.04 5.76 -28.03
CA PHE A 346 4.39 6.79 -27.22
C PHE A 346 4.28 8.16 -27.92
N ALA A 347 5.24 8.53 -28.76
CA ALA A 347 5.12 9.70 -29.62
C ALA A 347 3.95 9.55 -30.60
N THR A 348 3.77 8.36 -31.18
CA THR A 348 2.62 8.03 -32.03
C THR A 348 1.30 8.09 -31.25
N ILE A 349 1.26 7.54 -30.03
CA ILE A 349 0.10 7.63 -29.14
C ILE A 349 -0.27 9.10 -28.89
N GLN A 350 0.70 9.94 -28.50
CA GLN A 350 0.49 11.36 -28.25
C GLN A 350 -0.05 12.10 -29.48
N HIS A 351 0.52 11.82 -30.66
CA HIS A 351 0.07 12.39 -31.91
C HIS A 351 -1.39 12.02 -32.23
N LEU A 352 -1.72 10.73 -32.11
CA LEU A 352 -3.09 10.23 -32.34
C LEU A 352 -4.08 10.82 -31.33
N LEU A 353 -3.73 10.89 -30.05
CA LEU A 353 -4.60 11.47 -29.02
C LEU A 353 -4.85 12.97 -29.25
N SER A 354 -3.81 13.71 -29.67
CA SER A 354 -3.91 15.14 -29.98
C SER A 354 -4.92 15.43 -31.08
N SER A 355 -5.06 14.52 -32.07
CA SER A 355 -6.08 14.64 -33.13
C SER A 355 -7.52 14.62 -32.61
N SER A 356 -7.73 14.09 -31.40
CA SER A 356 -9.03 13.98 -30.72
C SER A 356 -9.14 14.89 -29.50
N ALA A 357 -8.25 15.88 -29.34
CA ALA A 357 -8.15 16.76 -28.16
C ALA A 357 -8.00 15.99 -26.83
N LEU A 358 -7.28 14.87 -26.86
CA LEU A 358 -6.95 14.05 -25.69
C LEU A 358 -5.44 14.08 -25.42
N GLY A 359 -5.06 13.87 -24.17
CA GLY A 359 -3.68 13.73 -23.69
C GLY A 359 -3.40 12.36 -23.06
N LEU A 360 -2.15 12.11 -22.65
CA LEU A 360 -1.74 10.83 -22.04
C LEU A 360 -2.50 10.51 -20.74
N GLU A 361 -2.88 11.54 -19.99
CA GLU A 361 -3.66 11.44 -18.75
C GLU A 361 -5.06 10.84 -18.95
N HIS A 362 -5.56 10.82 -20.19
CA HIS A 362 -6.84 10.24 -20.58
C HIS A 362 -6.75 8.74 -20.91
N ILE A 363 -5.54 8.17 -20.98
CA ILE A 363 -5.37 6.74 -21.19
C ILE A 363 -5.80 6.01 -19.90
N THR A 364 -6.64 4.99 -20.05
CA THR A 364 -7.16 4.18 -18.92
C THR A 364 -6.56 2.79 -18.85
N HIS A 365 -6.21 2.23 -20.02
CA HIS A 365 -5.69 0.88 -20.15
C HIS A 365 -4.72 0.76 -21.33
N ILE A 366 -3.63 0.00 -21.14
CA ILE A 366 -2.63 -0.32 -22.16
C ILE A 366 -2.41 -1.83 -22.19
N ASN A 367 -2.48 -2.42 -23.38
CA ASN A 367 -1.93 -3.75 -23.64
C ASN A 367 -0.53 -3.56 -24.22
N LEU A 368 0.48 -4.00 -23.46
CA LEU A 368 1.88 -3.98 -23.86
C LEU A 368 2.30 -5.38 -24.28
N PHE A 369 2.62 -5.56 -25.55
CA PHE A 369 3.13 -6.81 -26.07
C PHE A 369 4.64 -6.69 -26.22
N LEU A 370 5.39 -7.66 -25.72
CA LEU A 370 6.85 -7.67 -25.78
C LEU A 370 7.32 -8.90 -26.54
N ARG A 371 8.41 -8.83 -27.30
CA ARG A 371 9.00 -10.04 -27.92
C ARG A 371 9.38 -11.09 -26.86
N THR A 372 9.91 -10.63 -25.73
CA THR A 372 10.33 -11.48 -24.62
C THR A 372 10.16 -10.75 -23.29
N GLN A 373 9.86 -11.50 -22.23
CA GLN A 373 9.66 -10.95 -20.89
C GLN A 373 10.95 -10.35 -20.31
N THR A 374 12.13 -10.72 -20.83
CA THR A 374 13.41 -10.16 -20.38
C THR A 374 13.56 -8.66 -20.67
N LEU A 375 12.79 -8.13 -21.63
CA LEU A 375 12.77 -6.70 -21.95
C LEU A 375 11.95 -5.86 -20.96
N PHE A 376 11.16 -6.49 -20.09
CA PHE A 376 10.23 -5.79 -19.20
C PHE A 376 10.92 -4.72 -18.35
N ALA A 377 12.04 -5.04 -17.69
CA ALA A 377 12.71 -4.09 -16.80
C ALA A 377 13.18 -2.82 -17.55
N ARG A 378 13.75 -3.00 -18.75
CA ARG A 378 14.24 -1.93 -19.61
C ARG A 378 13.09 -1.03 -20.08
N ILE A 379 12.02 -1.62 -20.61
CA ILE A 379 10.85 -0.89 -21.09
C ILE A 379 10.12 -0.18 -19.94
N ASN A 380 10.01 -0.84 -18.78
CA ASN A 380 9.36 -0.27 -17.61
C ASN A 380 10.12 0.95 -17.06
N SER A 381 11.44 1.03 -17.25
CA SER A 381 12.23 2.20 -16.86
C SER A 381 11.80 3.46 -17.62
N ILE A 382 11.49 3.34 -18.92
CA ILE A 382 11.00 4.45 -19.75
C ILE A 382 9.53 4.71 -19.50
N TYR A 383 8.73 3.65 -19.37
CA TYR A 383 7.30 3.80 -19.08
C TYR A 383 7.06 4.65 -17.83
N ARG A 384 7.90 4.49 -16.80
CA ARG A 384 7.86 5.29 -15.56
C ARG A 384 8.15 6.78 -15.77
N THR A 385 8.81 7.18 -16.85
CA THR A 385 9.08 8.60 -17.14
C THR A 385 7.94 9.25 -17.93
N LEU A 386 7.03 8.45 -18.51
CA LEU A 386 5.96 8.94 -19.39
C LEU A 386 4.68 9.30 -18.64
N PHE A 387 4.48 8.72 -17.46
CA PHE A 387 3.32 8.95 -16.61
C PHE A 387 3.77 9.47 -15.25
N GLY A 388 2.98 10.36 -14.67
CA GLY A 388 3.14 10.77 -13.28
C GLY A 388 2.53 9.73 -12.33
N VAL A 389 1.68 10.18 -11.42
CA VAL A 389 0.98 9.29 -10.48
C VAL A 389 -0.16 8.55 -11.18
N SER A 390 -0.51 7.37 -10.68
CA SER A 390 -1.63 6.56 -11.21
C SER A 390 -1.53 6.29 -12.73
N PRO A 391 -0.48 5.63 -13.21
CA PRO A 391 -0.37 5.25 -14.62
C PRO A 391 -1.56 4.37 -15.05
N PRO A 392 -1.89 4.34 -16.35
CA PRO A 392 -2.99 3.50 -16.83
C PRO A 392 -2.76 2.03 -16.47
N THR A 393 -3.85 1.32 -16.24
CA THR A 393 -3.80 -0.13 -16.03
C THR A 393 -3.10 -0.80 -17.20
N ARG A 394 -2.24 -1.79 -16.93
CA ARG A 394 -1.41 -2.39 -17.97
C ARG A 394 -1.44 -3.91 -17.89
N ALA A 395 -1.80 -4.54 -19.01
CA ALA A 395 -1.50 -5.95 -19.24
C ALA A 395 -0.20 -6.03 -20.06
N CYS A 396 0.79 -6.78 -19.55
CA CYS A 396 2.06 -6.98 -20.25
C CYS A 396 2.19 -8.46 -20.61
N VAL A 397 2.31 -8.76 -21.90
CA VAL A 397 2.32 -10.14 -22.43
C VAL A 397 3.52 -10.32 -23.34
N ALA A 398 4.29 -11.39 -23.12
CA ALA A 398 5.34 -11.77 -24.04
C ALA A 398 4.76 -12.55 -25.24
N LEU A 399 5.01 -12.08 -26.46
CA LEU A 399 4.64 -12.69 -27.73
C LEU A 399 5.92 -12.95 -28.55
N PRO A 400 6.42 -14.20 -28.60
CA PRO A 400 7.64 -14.53 -29.32
C PRO A 400 7.59 -14.20 -30.82
N SER A 401 6.38 -14.27 -31.40
CA SER A 401 6.12 -14.15 -32.84
C SER A 401 5.85 -12.70 -33.30
N LEU A 402 6.42 -11.69 -32.62
CA LEU A 402 6.36 -10.30 -33.13
C LEU A 402 7.18 -10.14 -34.43
N PRO A 403 6.78 -9.21 -35.33
CA PRO A 403 7.46 -8.97 -36.61
C PRO A 403 8.97 -8.72 -36.44
N PRO A 404 9.84 -9.12 -37.39
CA PRO A 404 11.29 -8.93 -37.28
C PRO A 404 11.67 -7.49 -36.90
N ASN A 405 12.66 -7.33 -36.02
CA ASN A 405 13.11 -6.05 -35.45
C ASN A 405 12.08 -5.29 -34.59
N CYS A 406 10.88 -5.83 -34.38
CA CYS A 406 9.90 -5.29 -33.44
C CYS A 406 10.09 -5.91 -32.06
N ASP A 407 10.35 -5.09 -31.05
CA ASP A 407 10.46 -5.53 -29.65
C ASP A 407 9.18 -5.24 -28.86
N LEU A 408 8.35 -4.28 -29.30
CA LEU A 408 7.00 -4.00 -28.79
C LEU A 408 5.98 -3.46 -29.80
#